data_AF-B2ZXA6-F1
#
_entry.id   AF-B2ZXA6-F1
#
_cell.length_a   1.000
_cell.length_b   1.000
_cell.length_c   1.000
_cell.angle_alpha   90.00
_cell.angle_beta   90.00
_cell.angle_gamma   90.00
#
_symmetry.space_group_name_H-M   'P 1'
#
loop_
_entity.id
_entity.type
_entity.pdbx_description
1 polymer ?
#
loop_
_entity_poly.entity_id
_entity_poly.type
_entity_poly.pdbx_seq_one_letter_code
_entity_poly.pdbx_strand_id
1 'polypeptide(L)'
;TWVACPISVTECGARPVLVDLDPASLCMSPSSARAALTEHTKAIMIVHQYCTVADLDAFVALSNETGIPLLEDCSQAHGASLKGRRVGSFGKIGAFSFHNT
;
A
#
# COMPACT_ATOMS: atom_id res chain seq x y z
N THR A 1 0.70 9.63 1.71
CA THR A 1 2.00 8.98 1.49
C THR A 1 3.12 9.89 1.98
N TRP A 2 4.38 9.44 1.92
CA TRP A 2 5.57 10.27 2.14
C TRP A 2 6.62 10.01 1.07
N VAL A 3 7.60 10.91 0.90
CA VAL A 3 8.62 10.81 -0.17
C VAL A 3 9.46 9.52 -0.10
N ALA A 4 9.54 8.89 1.07
CA ALA A 4 10.22 7.61 1.26
C ALA A 4 9.63 6.49 0.38
N CYS A 5 8.31 6.47 0.14
CA CYS A 5 7.68 5.42 -0.66
C CYS A 5 8.20 5.44 -2.12
N PRO A 6 8.05 6.52 -2.92
CA PRO A 6 8.56 6.53 -4.29
C PRO A 6 10.09 6.45 -4.37
N ILE A 7 10.82 7.03 -3.40
CA ILE A 7 12.30 6.92 -3.37
C ILE A 7 12.74 5.46 -3.21
N SER A 8 12.08 4.68 -2.34
CA SER A 8 12.43 3.26 -2.17
C SER A 8 12.27 2.44 -3.46
N VAL A 9 11.32 2.83 -4.32
CA VAL A 9 11.11 2.22 -5.64
C VAL A 9 12.20 2.64 -6.62
N THR A 10 12.63 3.90 -6.60
CA THR A 10 13.72 4.36 -7.48
C THR A 10 15.07 3.76 -7.08
N GLU A 11 15.34 3.63 -5.78
CA GLU A 11 16.59 3.06 -5.26
C GLU A 11 16.76 1.57 -5.61
N CYS A 12 15.66 0.84 -5.82
CA CYS A 12 15.73 -0.55 -6.33
C CYS A 12 15.79 -0.65 -7.86
N GLY A 13 15.96 0.47 -8.57
CA GLY A 13 16.06 0.53 -10.03
C GLY A 13 14.71 0.41 -10.75
N ALA A 14 13.59 0.53 -10.03
CA ALA A 14 12.25 0.48 -10.60
C ALA A 14 11.67 1.89 -10.84
N ARG A 15 10.54 1.95 -11.54
CA ARG A 15 9.81 3.21 -11.81
C ARG A 15 8.54 3.29 -10.94
N PRO A 16 8.38 4.29 -10.07
CA PRO A 16 7.13 4.49 -9.36
C PRO A 16 6.03 4.92 -10.33
N VAL A 17 4.86 4.31 -10.20
CA VAL A 17 3.62 4.73 -10.88
C VAL A 17 2.71 5.28 -9.80
N LEU A 18 2.47 6.59 -9.84
CA LEU A 18 1.61 7.26 -8.87
C LEU A 18 0.14 6.99 -9.20
N VAL A 19 -0.63 6.70 -8.16
CA VAL A 19 -2.04 6.33 -8.24
C VAL A 19 -2.83 7.25 -7.33
N ASP A 20 -4.01 7.65 -7.79
CA ASP A 20 -4.88 8.54 -7.03
C ASP A 20 -5.47 7.89 -5.77
N LEU A 21 -5.86 8.74 -4.82
CA LEU A 21 -6.44 8.34 -3.55
C LEU A 21 -7.97 8.36 -3.58
N ASP A 22 -8.59 7.69 -2.61
CA ASP A 22 -9.98 7.95 -2.25
C ASP A 22 -10.04 9.17 -1.30
N PRO A 23 -10.78 10.24 -1.64
CA PRO A 23 -10.82 11.46 -0.83
C PRO A 23 -11.43 11.25 0.58
N ALA A 24 -12.22 10.19 0.80
CA ALA A 24 -12.80 9.93 2.12
C ALA A 24 -11.79 9.30 3.10
N SER A 25 -10.99 8.35 2.62
CA SER A 25 -9.99 7.64 3.45
C SER A 25 -8.58 8.21 3.36
N LEU A 26 -8.30 9.03 2.33
CA LEU A 26 -6.95 9.48 1.93
C LEU A 26 -5.97 8.34 1.64
N CYS A 27 -6.47 7.11 1.55
CA CYS A 27 -5.72 5.94 1.14
C CYS A 27 -5.83 5.75 -0.37
N MET A 28 -4.92 4.98 -0.98
CA MET A 28 -4.96 4.68 -2.41
C MET A 28 -6.30 4.06 -2.80
N SER A 29 -6.89 4.53 -3.91
CA SER A 29 -8.14 3.97 -4.44
C SER A 29 -7.88 2.61 -5.13
N PRO A 30 -8.59 1.53 -4.77
CA PRO A 30 -8.44 0.23 -5.44
C PRO A 30 -8.80 0.27 -6.94
N SER A 31 -9.77 1.09 -7.33
CA SER A 31 -10.17 1.22 -8.74
C SER A 31 -9.10 1.97 -9.55
N SER A 32 -8.55 3.05 -9.00
CA SER A 32 -7.43 3.77 -9.60
C SER A 32 -6.18 2.89 -9.71
N ALA A 33 -5.91 2.08 -8.69
CA ALA A 33 -4.79 1.13 -8.69
C ALA A 33 -4.95 0.09 -9.80
N ARG A 34 -6.15 -0.50 -9.93
CA ARG A 34 -6.47 -1.45 -11.00
C ARG A 34 -6.27 -0.84 -12.39
N ALA A 35 -6.72 0.41 -12.59
CA ALA A 35 -6.57 1.11 -13.87
C ALA A 35 -5.11 1.40 -14.25
N ALA A 36 -4.22 1.53 -13.26
CA ALA A 36 -2.80 1.81 -13.48
C ALA A 36 -1.93 0.56 -13.69
N LEU A 37 -2.50 -0.65 -13.57
CA LEU A 37 -1.74 -1.88 -13.75
C LEU A 37 -1.31 -2.07 -15.21
N THR A 38 -0.11 -2.62 -15.38
CA THR A 38 0.48 -2.96 -16.68
C THR A 38 1.22 -4.30 -16.56
N GLU A 39 1.66 -4.86 -17.68
CA GLU A 39 2.53 -6.05 -17.69
C GLU A 39 3.87 -5.83 -16.96
N HIS A 40 4.28 -4.57 -16.77
CA HIS A 40 5.50 -4.20 -16.06
C HIS A 40 5.30 -4.05 -14.55
N THR A 41 4.06 -4.08 -14.05
CA THR A 41 3.79 -3.90 -12.62
C THR A 41 4.32 -5.08 -11.83
N LYS A 42 5.24 -4.81 -10.89
CA LYS A 42 5.90 -5.84 -10.06
C LYS A 42 5.44 -5.87 -8.60
N ALA A 43 4.83 -4.79 -8.12
CA ALA A 43 4.26 -4.70 -6.78
C ALA A 43 3.21 -3.58 -6.72
N ILE A 44 2.29 -3.69 -5.77
CA ILE A 44 1.40 -2.61 -5.35
C ILE A 44 1.81 -2.24 -3.93
N MET A 45 2.19 -0.98 -3.70
CA MET A 45 2.58 -0.49 -2.38
C MET A 45 1.52 0.46 -1.85
N ILE A 46 0.73 -0.01 -0.88
CA ILE A 46 -0.31 0.78 -0.24
C ILE A 46 0.22 1.44 1.03
N VAL A 47 -0.31 2.62 1.35
CA VAL A 47 0.03 3.35 2.58
C VAL A 47 -1.22 3.43 3.45
N HIS A 48 -1.11 3.04 4.71
CA HIS A 48 -2.15 3.27 5.71
C HIS A 48 -2.07 4.71 6.22
N GLN A 49 -2.77 5.60 5.53
CA GLN A 49 -2.59 7.04 5.69
C GLN A 49 -3.23 7.56 6.98
N TYR A 50 -2.49 8.30 7.81
CA TYR A 50 -3.00 8.91 9.04
C TYR A 50 -3.74 7.91 9.95
N CYS A 51 -3.12 6.76 10.21
CA CYS A 51 -3.71 5.65 10.96
C CYS A 51 -4.96 5.02 10.32
N THR A 52 -5.38 5.48 9.14
CA THR A 52 -6.52 4.91 8.40
C THR A 52 -6.07 3.66 7.68
N VAL A 53 -6.75 2.55 7.95
CA VAL A 53 -6.49 1.28 7.28
C VAL A 53 -7.03 1.38 5.85
N ALA A 54 -6.15 1.21 4.87
CA ALA A 54 -6.53 1.13 3.46
C ALA A 54 -7.49 -0.05 3.22
N ASP A 55 -8.20 -0.07 2.10
CA ASP A 55 -9.14 -1.15 1.76
C ASP A 55 -8.41 -2.48 1.47
N LEU A 56 -7.98 -3.14 2.54
CA LEU A 56 -7.17 -4.35 2.49
C LEU A 56 -7.94 -5.52 1.89
N ASP A 57 -9.26 -5.59 2.07
CA ASP A 57 -10.07 -6.63 1.43
C ASP A 57 -9.97 -6.48 -0.11
N ALA A 58 -10.13 -5.26 -0.63
CA ALA A 58 -10.02 -5.00 -2.07
C ALA A 58 -8.59 -5.19 -2.61
N PHE A 59 -7.56 -4.73 -1.89
CA PHE A 59 -6.18 -4.86 -2.33
C PHE A 59 -5.65 -6.31 -2.26
N VAL A 60 -6.05 -7.09 -1.24
CA VAL A 60 -5.74 -8.52 -1.17
C VAL A 60 -6.44 -9.27 -2.31
N ALA A 61 -7.70 -8.95 -2.60
CA ALA A 61 -8.40 -9.54 -3.75
C ALA A 61 -7.70 -9.21 -5.08
N LEU A 62 -7.33 -7.94 -5.29
CA LEU A 62 -6.60 -7.50 -6.47
C LEU A 62 -5.23 -8.20 -6.61
N SER A 63 -4.50 -8.35 -5.50
CA SER A 63 -3.21 -9.04 -5.47
C SER A 63 -3.35 -10.52 -5.84
N ASN A 64 -4.36 -11.20 -5.30
CA ASN A 64 -4.64 -12.60 -5.61
C ASN A 64 -5.07 -12.81 -7.06
N GLU A 65 -5.92 -11.92 -7.59
CA GLU A 65 -6.41 -12.00 -8.98
C GLU A 65 -5.29 -11.78 -10.00
N THR A 66 -4.40 -10.82 -9.74
CA THR A 66 -3.35 -10.40 -10.69
C THR A 66 -2.02 -11.12 -10.49
N GLY A 67 -1.83 -11.77 -9.33
CA GLY A 67 -0.54 -12.32 -8.90
C GLY A 67 0.50 -11.25 -8.52
N ILE A 68 0.13 -9.96 -8.54
CA ILE A 68 1.04 -8.87 -8.20
C ILE A 68 1.11 -8.74 -6.67
N PRO A 69 2.31 -8.82 -6.05
CA PRO A 69 2.43 -8.78 -4.60
C PRO A 69 2.02 -7.41 -4.03
N LEU A 70 1.27 -7.45 -2.93
CA LEU A 70 0.93 -6.30 -2.12
C LEU A 70 2.02 -6.02 -1.08
N LEU A 71 2.46 -4.78 -0.96
CA LEU A 71 3.36 -4.27 0.07
C LEU A 71 2.61 -3.24 0.90
N GLU A 72 2.70 -3.35 2.22
CA GLU A 72 2.05 -2.42 3.16
C GLU A 72 3.10 -1.46 3.74
N ASP A 73 2.89 -0.16 3.56
CA ASP A 73 3.52 0.88 4.37
C ASP A 73 2.61 1.19 5.56
N CYS A 74 3.05 0.72 6.73
CA CYS A 74 2.39 0.86 8.02
C CYS A 74 3.09 1.90 8.91
N SER A 75 3.90 2.79 8.34
CA SER A 75 4.69 3.78 9.09
C SER A 75 3.87 4.60 10.08
N GLN A 76 2.60 4.88 9.76
CA GLN A 76 1.66 5.63 10.60
C GLN A 76 0.57 4.76 11.22
N ALA A 77 0.65 3.43 11.15
CA ALA A 77 -0.46 2.52 11.48
C ALA A 77 -0.10 1.49 12.54
N HIS A 78 0.79 1.83 13.48
CA HIS A 78 1.14 0.98 14.61
C HIS A 78 -0.11 0.60 15.40
N GLY A 79 -0.30 -0.70 15.63
CA GLY A 79 -1.45 -1.21 16.37
C GLY A 79 -2.77 -1.23 15.60
N ALA A 80 -2.86 -0.72 14.37
CA ALA A 80 -4.07 -0.83 13.58
C ALA A 80 -4.38 -2.30 13.23
N SER A 81 -5.67 -2.61 13.06
CA SER A 81 -6.13 -3.94 12.69
C SER A 81 -7.41 -3.88 11.87
N LEU A 82 -7.56 -4.84 10.97
CA LEU A 82 -8.81 -5.10 10.27
C LEU A 82 -9.28 -6.52 10.62
N LYS A 83 -10.52 -6.65 11.12
CA LYS A 83 -11.15 -7.93 11.50
C LYS A 83 -10.26 -8.79 12.43
N GLY A 84 -9.60 -8.15 13.39
CA GLY A 84 -8.71 -8.81 14.36
C GLY A 84 -7.31 -9.16 13.84
N ARG A 85 -7.03 -8.99 12.55
CA ARG A 85 -5.69 -9.16 11.97
C ARG A 85 -4.96 -7.81 11.89
N ARG A 86 -3.70 -7.78 12.34
CA ARG A 86 -2.89 -6.55 12.38
C ARG A 86 -2.45 -6.15 10.96
N VAL A 87 -2.40 -4.85 10.71
CA VAL A 87 -1.82 -4.30 9.47
C VAL A 87 -0.33 -4.67 9.35
N GLY A 88 0.18 -4.70 8.13
CA GLY A 88 1.54 -5.18 7.82
C GLY A 88 1.65 -6.70 7.74
N SER A 89 0.53 -7.40 7.89
CA SER A 89 0.46 -8.86 7.77
C SER A 89 -0.42 -9.34 6.63
N PHE A 90 -1.09 -8.47 5.88
CA PHE A 90 -2.03 -8.83 4.81
C PHE A 90 -1.33 -9.02 3.46
N GLY A 91 -0.34 -8.18 3.16
CA GLY A 91 0.51 -8.25 1.99
C GLY A 91 1.68 -9.22 2.16
N LYS A 92 2.56 -9.22 1.16
CA LYS A 92 3.81 -10.00 1.18
C LYS A 92 4.81 -9.45 2.19
N ILE A 93 4.82 -8.14 2.40
CA ILE A 93 5.73 -7.43 3.31
C ILE A 93 4.97 -6.24 3.93
N GLY A 94 5.18 -5.99 5.21
CA GLY A 94 4.79 -4.76 5.90
C GLY A 94 6.01 -4.01 6.44
N ALA A 95 6.04 -2.69 6.27
CA ALA A 95 7.10 -1.81 6.75
C ALA A 95 6.57 -0.82 7.80
N PHE A 96 7.36 -0.55 8.84
CA PHE A 96 6.99 0.32 9.97
C PHE A 96 8.07 1.36 10.21
N SER A 97 7.68 2.48 10.83
CA SER A 97 8.58 3.58 11.22
C SER A 97 8.42 3.87 12.70
N PHE A 98 9.51 3.79 13.47
CA PHE A 98 9.53 4.20 14.87
C PHE A 98 9.93 5.67 15.06
N HIS A 99 9.80 6.49 14.00
CA HIS A 99 9.97 7.93 14.12
C HIS A 99 8.92 8.50 15.08
N ASN A 100 9.32 9.45 15.91
CA ASN A 100 8.41 10.09 16.85
C ASN A 100 7.39 10.91 16.05
N THR A 101 6.10 10.61 16.22
CA THR A 101 4.99 11.36 15.62
C THR A 101 4.69 12.64 16.38
#